data_AF-A0A7S2ADI0-F1
#
_entry.id   AF-A0A7S2ADI0-F1
#
_cell.length_a   1.000
_cell.length_b   1.000
_cell.length_c   1.000
_cell.angle_alpha   90.00
_cell.angle_beta   90.00
_cell.angle_gamma   90.00
#
_symmetry.space_group_name_H-M   'P 1'
#
loop_
_entity.id
_entity.type
_entity.pdbx_description
1 polymer ?
#
loop_
_entity_poly.entity_id
_entity_poly.type
_entity_poly.pdbx_seq_one_letter_code
_entity_poly.pdbx_strand_id
1 'polypeptide(L)'
;DAAAKGPKAAEHAAAEAQVALKTLSRLIETQARAQGAAKDEIAKLQPLVKQAQETLESTVATMKEKSERLTVNSILQESEARVKDSEDNLTRVVEAEAIFMKDPSEQTVDEASSALCGLESALHAAHSAVGGAKTFLAMKRLAVKRLCERSAKSTGEQLSQMQVRLDAVTKRLGEAKKCMAERKLATVKREVSEKVVQVEQQVEAAAEATKALIDGGTDVGPEEMKKACEKAGSTQQEAQSAITATRNLLLSRQKDAKTASTVDHSMLGEITKMLDRLTKIQADLDKQKSQLTNQEHKFVAQRLLKDAAQMVDDLEKKLEATTTAAAPLASEKEDFTAGVFLSQATEALKAHMQKESKAGKDVVGAVSEGGAVKQDKFV
;
A
#
# COMPACT_ATOMS: atom_id res chain seq x y z
N ASP A 1 17.53 -59.20 17.76
CA ASP A 1 16.82 -59.81 18.91
C ASP A 1 17.69 -60.26 20.07
N ALA A 2 18.90 -60.81 19.84
CA ALA A 2 19.79 -61.22 20.94
C ALA A 2 20.25 -60.06 21.87
N ALA A 3 20.41 -58.85 21.33
CA ALA A 3 20.86 -57.67 22.09
C ALA A 3 19.84 -57.15 23.13
N ALA A 4 18.54 -57.44 22.97
CA ALA A 4 17.49 -56.98 23.89
C ALA A 4 17.24 -57.94 25.07
N LYS A 5 17.66 -59.22 24.95
CA LYS A 5 17.49 -60.23 26.00
C LYS A 5 18.51 -60.09 27.14
N GLY A 6 19.72 -59.61 26.84
CA GLY A 6 20.81 -59.43 27.81
C GLY A 6 20.49 -58.50 28.98
N PRO A 7 20.00 -57.26 28.75
CA PRO A 7 19.71 -56.30 29.81
C PRO A 7 18.63 -56.79 30.79
N LYS A 8 17.54 -57.37 30.27
CA LYS A 8 16.43 -57.88 31.10
C LYS A 8 16.85 -59.07 31.95
N ALA A 9 17.66 -59.98 31.40
CA ALA A 9 18.20 -61.11 32.16
C ALA A 9 19.13 -60.63 33.28
N ALA A 10 19.97 -59.64 33.00
CA ALA A 10 20.85 -59.05 34.00
C ALA A 10 20.06 -58.30 35.10
N GLU A 11 19.01 -57.54 34.74
CA GLU A 11 18.13 -56.87 35.70
C GLU A 11 17.43 -57.87 36.62
N HIS A 12 16.97 -59.00 36.07
CA HIS A 12 16.36 -60.08 36.82
C HIS A 12 17.35 -60.73 37.80
N ALA A 13 18.54 -61.11 37.31
CA ALA A 13 19.59 -61.70 38.15
C ALA A 13 20.03 -60.75 39.28
N ALA A 14 20.11 -59.45 39.00
CA ALA A 14 20.45 -58.46 40.02
C ALA A 14 19.33 -58.31 41.08
N ALA A 15 18.06 -58.39 40.68
CA ALA A 15 16.94 -58.39 41.60
C ALA A 15 16.94 -59.63 42.52
N GLU A 16 17.20 -60.81 41.96
CA GLU A 16 17.35 -62.06 42.74
C GLU A 16 18.52 -61.96 43.73
N ALA A 17 19.68 -61.48 43.29
CA ALA A 17 20.84 -61.28 44.15
C ALA A 17 20.54 -60.29 45.29
N GLN A 18 19.73 -59.25 45.03
CA GLN A 18 19.35 -58.27 46.04
C GLN A 18 18.42 -58.87 47.10
N VAL A 19 17.49 -59.75 46.70
CA VAL A 19 16.64 -60.51 47.63
C VAL A 19 17.47 -61.49 48.46
N ALA A 20 18.43 -62.19 47.84
CA ALA A 20 19.32 -63.12 48.52
C ALA A 20 20.20 -62.42 49.57
N LEU A 21 20.82 -61.28 49.22
CA LEU A 21 21.65 -60.50 50.15
C LEU A 21 20.83 -59.93 51.32
N LYS A 22 19.61 -59.44 51.08
CA LYS A 22 18.71 -59.00 52.16
C LYS A 22 18.35 -60.14 53.12
N THR A 23 18.08 -61.32 52.57
CA THR A 23 17.79 -62.52 53.36
C THR A 23 18.99 -62.92 54.20
N LEU A 24 20.19 -62.93 53.61
CA LEU A 24 21.45 -63.23 54.31
C LEU A 24 21.75 -62.21 55.42
N SER A 25 21.58 -60.91 55.15
CA SER A 25 21.76 -59.86 56.17
C SER A 25 20.87 -60.09 57.39
N ARG A 26 19.58 -60.41 57.17
CA ARG A 26 18.63 -60.71 58.25
C ARG A 26 19.02 -61.97 59.03
N LEU A 27 19.52 -63.00 58.36
CA LEU A 27 20.02 -64.22 59.02
C LEU A 27 21.24 -63.90 59.90
N ILE A 28 22.21 -63.14 59.40
CA ILE A 28 23.40 -62.71 60.15
C ILE A 28 23.00 -61.88 61.36
N GLU A 29 22.08 -60.93 61.23
CA GLU A 29 21.57 -60.14 62.36
C GLU A 29 20.87 -61.00 63.41
N THR A 30 20.09 -62.00 62.98
CA THR A 30 19.40 -62.92 63.88
C THR A 30 20.40 -63.79 64.64
N GLN A 31 21.40 -64.33 63.96
CA GLN A 31 22.45 -65.16 64.55
C GLN A 31 23.40 -64.36 65.45
N ALA A 32 23.69 -63.10 65.12
CA ALA A 32 24.52 -62.22 65.95
C ALA A 32 23.91 -61.92 67.33
N ARG A 33 22.59 -62.05 67.48
CA ARG A 33 21.87 -61.89 68.75
C ARG A 33 21.87 -63.15 69.62
N ALA A 34 22.09 -64.32 69.03
CA ALA A 34 22.21 -65.57 69.79
C ALA A 34 23.56 -65.59 70.53
N GLN A 35 23.57 -65.86 71.84
CA GLN A 35 24.82 -65.96 72.60
C GLN A 35 25.54 -67.28 72.28
N GLY A 36 26.83 -67.21 71.95
CA GLY A 36 27.65 -68.40 71.69
C GLY A 36 29.03 -68.10 71.10
N ALA A 37 29.86 -69.15 70.98
CA ALA A 37 31.24 -69.08 70.49
C ALA A 37 31.40 -68.59 69.04
N ALA A 38 30.32 -68.55 68.25
CA ALA A 38 30.34 -68.11 66.85
C ALA A 38 30.20 -66.59 66.65
N LYS A 39 30.00 -65.82 67.73
CA LYS A 39 29.69 -64.38 67.66
C LYS A 39 30.77 -63.57 66.93
N ASP A 40 32.04 -63.86 67.20
CA ASP A 40 33.17 -63.14 66.61
C ASP A 40 33.31 -63.41 65.10
N GLU A 41 32.99 -64.63 64.65
CA GLU A 41 33.00 -64.96 63.22
C GLU A 41 31.81 -64.35 62.47
N ILE A 42 30.62 -64.32 63.09
CA ILE A 42 29.44 -63.65 62.52
C ILE A 42 29.70 -62.13 62.37
N ALA A 43 30.41 -61.51 63.32
CA ALA A 43 30.78 -60.11 63.24
C ALA A 43 31.67 -59.78 62.03
N LYS A 44 32.53 -60.71 61.59
CA LYS A 44 33.35 -60.54 60.38
C LYS A 44 32.54 -60.62 59.07
N LEU A 45 31.40 -61.32 59.08
CA LEU A 45 30.53 -61.45 57.89
C LEU A 45 29.68 -60.20 57.62
N GLN A 46 29.35 -59.43 58.66
CA GLN A 46 28.57 -58.18 58.51
C GLN A 46 29.19 -57.17 57.53
N PRO A 47 30.47 -56.76 57.65
CA PRO A 47 31.07 -55.82 56.71
C PRO A 47 31.15 -56.39 55.28
N LEU A 48 31.33 -57.70 55.12
CA LEU A 48 31.36 -58.36 53.81
C LEU A 48 29.99 -58.32 53.11
N VAL A 49 28.90 -58.63 53.84
CA VAL A 49 27.55 -58.54 53.29
C VAL A 49 27.17 -57.11 52.95
N LYS A 50 27.55 -56.14 53.80
CA LYS A 50 27.36 -54.72 53.51
C LYS A 50 28.11 -54.28 52.25
N GLN A 51 29.39 -54.65 52.12
CA GLN A 51 30.19 -54.35 50.94
C GLN A 51 29.61 -55.00 49.67
N ALA A 52 29.16 -56.25 49.75
CA ALA A 52 28.51 -56.94 48.64
C ALA A 52 27.20 -56.26 48.23
N GLN A 53 26.42 -55.78 49.21
CA GLN A 53 25.20 -55.02 48.97
C GLN A 53 25.48 -53.67 48.28
N GLU A 54 26.44 -52.89 48.79
CA GLU A 54 26.87 -51.62 48.17
C GLU A 54 27.39 -51.84 46.73
N THR A 55 28.13 -52.92 46.50
CA THR A 55 28.64 -53.29 45.17
C THR A 55 27.50 -53.66 44.21
N LEU A 56 26.52 -54.44 44.69
CA LEU A 56 25.35 -54.81 43.88
C LEU A 56 24.48 -53.58 43.57
N GLU A 57 24.23 -52.72 44.55
CA GLU A 57 23.47 -51.47 44.36
C GLU A 57 24.14 -50.55 43.34
N SER A 58 25.47 -50.39 43.43
CA SER A 58 26.27 -49.64 42.45
C SER A 58 26.19 -50.26 41.05
N THR A 59 26.22 -51.59 40.96
CA THR A 59 26.11 -52.32 39.69
C THR A 59 24.73 -52.15 39.06
N VAL A 60 23.65 -52.28 39.85
CA VAL A 60 22.27 -52.06 39.41
C VAL A 60 22.07 -50.62 38.93
N ALA A 61 22.61 -49.64 39.67
CA ALA A 61 22.56 -48.24 39.28
C ALA A 61 23.26 -48.01 37.92
N THR A 62 24.46 -48.57 37.74
CA THR A 62 25.23 -48.47 36.49
C THR A 62 24.54 -49.18 35.33
N MET A 63 23.88 -50.31 35.58
CA MET A 63 23.10 -51.01 34.55
C MET A 63 21.89 -50.22 34.09
N LYS A 64 21.13 -49.62 35.03
CA LYS A 64 20.02 -48.72 34.71
C LYS A 64 20.48 -47.50 33.91
N GLU A 65 21.59 -46.89 34.31
CA GLU A 65 22.19 -45.78 33.55
C GLU A 65 22.53 -46.20 32.11
N LYS A 66 23.13 -47.37 31.93
CA LYS A 66 23.45 -47.90 30.60
C LYS A 66 22.21 -48.24 29.77
N SER A 67 21.16 -48.78 30.38
CA SER A 67 19.91 -49.10 29.67
C SER A 67 19.14 -47.84 29.27
N GLU A 68 19.22 -46.77 30.07
CA GLU A 68 18.62 -45.46 29.78
C GLU A 68 19.42 -44.63 28.76
N ARG A 69 20.70 -44.96 28.51
CA ARG A 69 21.61 -44.16 27.67
C ARG A 69 21.04 -43.86 26.28
N LEU A 70 20.35 -44.82 25.64
CA LEU A 70 19.73 -44.60 24.34
C LEU A 70 18.61 -43.56 24.40
N THR A 71 17.76 -43.64 25.42
CA THR A 71 16.68 -42.67 25.68
C THR A 71 17.24 -41.29 25.96
N VAL A 72 18.28 -41.19 26.80
CA VAL A 72 18.98 -39.93 27.09
C VAL A 72 19.54 -39.30 25.82
N ASN A 73 20.26 -40.07 25.00
CA ASN A 73 20.83 -39.59 23.75
C ASN A 73 19.75 -39.09 22.78
N SER A 74 18.63 -39.82 22.65
CA SER A 74 17.50 -39.41 21.81
C SER A 74 16.88 -38.10 22.32
N ILE A 75 16.64 -37.96 23.64
CA ILE A 75 16.13 -36.72 24.23
C ILE A 75 17.04 -35.53 23.90
N LEU A 76 18.35 -35.69 24.08
CA LEU A 76 19.32 -34.63 23.87
C LEU A 76 19.45 -34.26 22.39
N GLN A 77 19.53 -35.25 21.50
CA GLN A 77 19.65 -35.02 20.06
C GLN A 77 18.43 -34.29 19.48
N GLU A 78 17.22 -34.71 19.85
CA GLU A 78 16.00 -34.05 19.38
C GLU A 78 15.87 -32.64 19.96
N SER A 79 16.26 -32.43 21.22
CA SER A 79 16.23 -31.12 21.88
C SER A 79 17.22 -30.16 21.24
N GLU A 80 18.45 -30.63 20.98
CA GLU A 80 19.48 -29.85 20.29
C GLU A 80 19.03 -29.48 18.87
N ALA A 81 18.44 -30.41 18.12
CA ALA A 81 17.93 -30.13 16.78
C ALA A 81 16.87 -29.01 16.78
N ARG A 82 15.97 -28.98 17.78
CA ARG A 82 14.95 -27.92 17.91
C ARG A 82 15.51 -26.56 18.30
N VAL A 83 16.51 -26.55 19.19
CA VAL A 83 17.21 -25.30 19.56
C VAL A 83 17.99 -24.77 18.37
N LYS A 84 18.71 -25.64 17.65
CA LYS A 84 19.45 -25.27 16.44
C LYS A 84 18.54 -24.72 15.34
N ASP A 85 17.39 -25.34 15.09
CA ASP A 85 16.40 -24.80 14.14
C ASP A 85 15.94 -23.38 14.54
N SER A 86 15.78 -23.10 15.83
CA SER A 86 15.45 -21.75 16.30
C SER A 86 16.61 -20.76 16.09
N GLU A 87 17.86 -21.18 16.29
CA GLU A 87 19.07 -20.39 16.04
C GLU A 87 19.29 -20.11 14.55
N ASP A 88 19.05 -21.11 13.68
CA ASP A 88 19.14 -20.98 12.23
C ASP A 88 18.09 -19.99 11.70
N ASN A 89 16.85 -20.05 12.21
CA ASN A 89 15.83 -19.06 11.86
C ASN A 89 16.16 -17.65 12.37
N LEU A 90 16.80 -17.51 13.54
CA LEU A 90 17.31 -16.20 13.98
C LEU A 90 18.42 -15.68 13.06
N THR A 91 19.29 -16.55 12.55
CA THR A 91 20.33 -16.17 11.59
C THR A 91 19.70 -15.59 10.32
N ARG A 92 18.62 -16.20 9.81
CA ARG A 92 17.85 -15.65 8.68
C ARG A 92 17.23 -14.28 8.98
N VAL A 93 16.79 -14.04 10.22
CA VAL A 93 16.33 -12.70 10.65
C VAL A 93 17.48 -11.70 10.55
N VAL A 94 18.66 -12.03 11.07
CA VAL A 94 19.84 -11.15 11.02
C VAL A 94 20.28 -10.86 9.59
N GLU A 95 20.26 -11.87 8.71
CA GLU A 95 20.55 -11.70 7.28
C GLU A 95 19.54 -10.77 6.59
N ALA A 96 18.25 -10.90 6.91
CA ALA A 96 17.22 -9.99 6.41
C ALA A 96 17.38 -8.56 6.96
N GLU A 97 17.84 -8.41 8.21
CA GLU A 97 18.14 -7.10 8.80
C GLU A 97 19.35 -6.40 8.16
N ALA A 98 20.31 -7.16 7.62
CA ALA A 98 21.52 -6.61 7.02
C ALA A 98 21.23 -5.68 5.83
N ILE A 99 20.09 -5.86 5.16
CA ILE A 99 19.64 -4.97 4.06
C ILE A 99 19.46 -3.53 4.57
N PHE A 100 19.01 -3.36 5.81
CA PHE A 100 18.76 -2.06 6.44
C PHE A 100 19.99 -1.43 7.09
N MET A 101 21.14 -2.08 7.05
CA MET A 101 22.42 -1.51 7.49
C MET A 101 23.08 -0.68 6.39
N LYS A 102 22.56 -0.72 5.17
CA LYS A 102 22.97 0.16 4.06
C LYS A 102 22.43 1.57 4.28
N ASP A 103 23.05 2.55 3.63
CA ASP A 103 22.67 3.95 3.77
C ASP A 103 21.18 4.16 3.42
N PRO A 104 20.35 4.70 4.33
CA PRO A 104 18.92 4.94 4.08
C PRO A 104 18.64 5.85 2.87
N SER A 105 19.62 6.66 2.45
CA SER A 105 19.49 7.57 1.29
C SER A 105 19.52 6.85 -0.05
N GLU A 106 20.11 5.66 -0.14
CA GLU A 106 20.20 4.88 -1.38
C GLU A 106 18.98 3.98 -1.60
N GLN A 107 18.19 3.72 -0.55
CA GLN A 107 17.08 2.77 -0.62
C GLN A 107 15.76 3.46 -0.92
N THR A 108 15.12 3.08 -2.02
CA THR A 108 13.78 3.57 -2.38
C THR A 108 12.72 3.10 -1.37
N VAL A 109 11.56 3.78 -1.35
CA VAL A 109 10.43 3.39 -0.49
C VAL A 109 9.95 1.97 -0.80
N ASP A 110 9.91 1.61 -2.09
CA ASP A 110 9.43 0.30 -2.54
C ASP A 110 10.39 -0.83 -2.14
N GLU A 111 11.71 -0.62 -2.29
CA GLU A 111 12.72 -1.57 -1.83
C GLU A 111 12.71 -1.74 -0.31
N ALA A 112 12.54 -0.64 0.44
CA ALA A 112 12.42 -0.69 1.90
C ALA A 112 11.16 -1.47 2.34
N SER A 113 10.03 -1.24 1.66
CA SER A 113 8.77 -1.95 1.90
C SER A 113 8.90 -3.46 1.62
N SER A 114 9.51 -3.83 0.50
CA SER A 114 9.77 -5.22 0.13
C SER A 114 10.70 -5.92 1.13
N ALA A 115 11.79 -5.26 1.52
CA ALA A 115 12.71 -5.78 2.54
C ALA A 115 12.03 -5.96 3.90
N LEU A 116 11.11 -5.05 4.29
CA LEU A 116 10.36 -5.17 5.55
C LEU A 116 9.43 -6.39 5.53
N CYS A 117 8.81 -6.70 4.40
CA CYS A 117 7.98 -7.90 4.23
C CYS A 117 8.81 -9.19 4.39
N GLY A 118 10.00 -9.22 3.80
CA GLY A 118 10.95 -10.33 3.96
C GLY A 118 11.39 -10.53 5.42
N LEU A 119 11.74 -9.43 6.10
CA LEU A 119 12.10 -9.45 7.52
C LEU A 119 10.93 -9.89 8.41
N GLU A 120 9.71 -9.42 8.15
CA GLU A 120 8.50 -9.82 8.89
C GLU A 120 8.22 -11.33 8.76
N SER A 121 8.39 -11.87 7.55
CA SER A 121 8.25 -13.31 7.30
C SER A 121 9.30 -14.14 8.05
N ALA A 122 10.57 -13.70 8.02
CA ALA A 122 11.65 -14.35 8.78
C ALA A 122 11.41 -14.29 10.30
N LEU A 123 10.97 -13.13 10.82
CA LEU A 123 10.62 -12.95 12.23
C LEU A 123 9.47 -13.87 12.66
N HIS A 124 8.46 -14.06 11.81
CA HIS A 124 7.34 -14.95 12.09
C HIS A 124 7.77 -16.41 12.17
N ALA A 125 8.61 -16.86 11.23
CA ALA A 125 9.17 -18.21 11.23
C ALA A 125 10.02 -18.47 12.49
N ALA A 126 10.94 -17.54 12.82
CA ALA A 126 11.76 -17.62 14.02
C ALA A 126 10.92 -17.63 15.31
N HIS A 127 9.88 -16.79 15.37
CA HIS A 127 8.97 -16.76 16.53
C HIS A 127 8.26 -18.10 16.75
N SER A 128 7.77 -18.70 15.67
CA SER A 128 7.10 -20.00 15.71
C SER A 128 8.06 -21.12 16.12
N ALA A 129 9.27 -21.15 15.56
CA ALA A 129 10.31 -22.12 15.91
C ALA A 129 10.69 -22.03 17.40
N VAL A 130 10.92 -20.83 17.92
CA VAL A 130 11.23 -20.59 19.34
C VAL A 130 10.10 -21.06 20.25
N GLY A 131 8.84 -20.74 19.92
CA GLY A 131 7.68 -21.17 20.69
C GLY A 131 7.53 -22.70 20.74
N GLY A 132 7.75 -23.37 19.60
CA GLY A 132 7.77 -24.82 19.50
C GLY A 132 8.91 -25.44 20.32
N ALA A 133 10.12 -24.91 20.22
CA ALA A 133 11.29 -25.39 20.95
C ALA A 133 11.11 -25.25 22.47
N LYS A 134 10.53 -24.14 22.97
CA LYS A 134 10.25 -23.94 24.40
C LYS A 134 9.29 -25.01 24.94
N THR A 135 8.21 -25.24 24.21
CA THR A 135 7.21 -26.26 24.57
C THR A 135 7.84 -27.66 24.58
N PHE A 136 8.66 -27.97 23.58
CA PHE A 136 9.36 -29.25 23.46
C PHE A 136 10.36 -29.47 24.62
N LEU A 137 11.20 -28.49 24.94
CA LEU A 137 12.14 -28.58 26.07
C LEU A 137 11.41 -28.78 27.40
N ALA A 138 10.29 -28.07 27.62
CA ALA A 138 9.46 -28.26 28.81
C ALA A 138 8.94 -29.70 28.92
N MET A 139 8.44 -30.27 27.82
CA MET A 139 8.00 -31.67 27.78
C MET A 139 9.15 -32.66 28.04
N LYS A 140 10.33 -32.45 27.45
CA LYS A 140 11.48 -33.32 27.64
C LYS A 140 12.00 -33.28 29.08
N ARG A 141 11.97 -32.12 29.74
CA ARG A 141 12.28 -32.01 31.18
C ARG A 141 11.35 -32.84 32.07
N LEU A 142 10.08 -32.96 31.69
CA LEU A 142 9.15 -33.86 32.40
C LEU A 142 9.51 -35.34 32.18
N ALA A 143 9.93 -35.71 30.97
CA ALA A 143 10.38 -37.07 30.67
C ALA A 143 11.65 -37.44 31.45
N VAL A 144 12.59 -36.51 31.59
CA VAL A 144 13.85 -36.69 32.35
C VAL A 144 13.61 -37.07 33.82
N LYS A 145 12.49 -36.62 34.44
CA LYS A 145 12.13 -36.99 35.82
C LYS A 145 11.84 -38.47 36.02
N ARG A 146 11.64 -39.24 34.95
CA ARG A 146 11.38 -40.69 34.99
C ARG A 146 12.65 -41.53 34.91
N LEU A 147 13.80 -40.90 34.65
CA LEU A 147 15.11 -41.57 34.58
C LEU A 147 15.68 -41.79 35.98
N CYS A 148 16.70 -42.65 36.09
CA CYS A 148 17.46 -42.76 37.34
C CYS A 148 18.16 -41.44 37.69
N GLU A 149 18.42 -41.20 38.98
CA GLU A 149 18.90 -39.92 39.50
C GLU A 149 20.12 -39.36 38.76
N ARG A 150 21.10 -40.22 38.46
CA ARG A 150 22.32 -39.82 37.75
C ARG A 150 22.03 -39.40 36.30
N SER A 151 21.30 -40.21 35.55
CA SER A 151 20.85 -39.90 34.18
C SER A 151 20.01 -38.63 34.16
N ALA A 152 19.08 -38.50 35.12
CA ALA A 152 18.18 -37.38 35.24
C ALA A 152 18.94 -36.06 35.47
N LYS A 153 19.92 -36.07 36.38
CA LYS A 153 20.74 -34.90 36.70
C LYS A 153 21.56 -34.44 35.48
N SER A 154 22.33 -35.34 34.87
CA SER A 154 23.18 -35.01 33.71
C SER A 154 22.36 -34.53 32.51
N THR A 155 21.25 -35.19 32.20
CA THR A 155 20.36 -34.77 31.11
C THR A 155 19.67 -33.44 31.43
N GLY A 156 19.27 -33.23 32.68
CA GLY A 156 18.65 -32.00 33.15
C GLY A 156 19.57 -30.78 33.04
N GLU A 157 20.86 -30.94 33.36
CA GLU A 157 21.88 -29.90 33.20
C GLU A 157 22.05 -29.50 31.72
N GLN A 158 22.14 -30.47 30.80
CA GLN A 158 22.24 -30.19 29.36
C GLN A 158 20.98 -29.51 28.80
N LEU A 159 19.78 -29.98 29.17
CA LEU A 159 18.52 -29.30 28.80
C LEU A 159 18.41 -27.90 29.41
N SER A 160 19.11 -27.61 30.51
CA SER A 160 19.18 -26.27 31.09
C SER A 160 20.10 -25.36 30.27
N GLN A 161 21.24 -25.87 29.79
CA GLN A 161 22.13 -25.13 28.88
C GLN A 161 21.44 -24.80 27.55
N MET A 162 20.71 -25.77 26.96
CA MET A 162 19.90 -25.57 25.75
C MET A 162 18.82 -24.49 25.93
N GLN A 163 18.19 -24.43 27.10
CA GLN A 163 17.22 -23.38 27.42
C GLN A 163 17.86 -21.99 27.49
N VAL A 164 19.05 -21.87 28.09
CA VAL A 164 19.77 -20.59 28.14
C VAL A 164 20.05 -20.07 26.72
N ARG A 165 20.47 -20.94 25.80
CA ARG A 165 20.62 -20.59 24.38
C ARG A 165 19.30 -20.12 23.76
N LEU A 166 18.22 -20.87 23.97
CA LEU A 166 16.90 -20.53 23.43
C LEU A 166 16.34 -19.21 24.00
N ASP A 167 16.64 -18.89 25.26
CA ASP A 167 16.27 -17.61 25.87
C ASP A 167 17.09 -16.44 25.31
N ALA A 168 18.37 -16.67 25.00
CA ALA A 168 19.18 -15.68 24.27
C ALA A 168 18.62 -15.42 22.85
N VAL A 169 18.19 -16.47 22.14
CA VAL A 169 17.48 -16.34 20.85
C VAL A 169 16.18 -15.55 21.01
N THR A 170 15.38 -15.86 22.05
CA THR A 170 14.14 -15.14 22.34
C THR A 170 14.39 -13.65 22.56
N LYS A 171 15.44 -13.30 23.33
CA LYS A 171 15.79 -11.91 23.61
C LYS A 171 16.16 -11.16 22.33
N ARG A 172 17.06 -11.72 21.51
CA ARG A 172 17.45 -11.12 20.22
C ARG A 172 16.27 -10.98 19.27
N LEU A 173 15.37 -11.95 19.24
CA LEU A 173 14.14 -11.86 18.45
C LEU A 173 13.24 -10.72 18.92
N GLY A 174 13.16 -10.46 20.22
CA GLY A 174 12.43 -9.32 20.78
C GLY A 174 13.02 -7.98 20.35
N GLU A 175 14.35 -7.86 20.37
CA GLU A 175 15.08 -6.68 19.89
C GLU A 175 14.84 -6.46 18.37
N ALA A 176 14.96 -7.50 17.55
CA ALA A 176 14.71 -7.42 16.10
C ALA A 176 13.26 -7.02 15.77
N LYS A 177 12.27 -7.51 16.53
CA LYS A 177 10.87 -7.07 16.38
C LYS A 177 10.69 -5.58 16.67
N LYS A 178 11.36 -5.06 17.70
CA LYS A 178 11.34 -3.63 18.02
C LYS A 178 11.97 -2.81 16.90
N CYS A 179 13.16 -3.19 16.43
CA CYS A 179 13.84 -2.52 15.32
C CYS A 179 12.99 -2.54 14.04
N MET A 180 12.32 -3.65 13.73
CA MET A 180 11.41 -3.75 12.58
C MET A 180 10.23 -2.79 12.70
N ALA A 181 9.60 -2.67 13.88
CA ALA A 181 8.50 -1.73 14.10
C ALA A 181 8.94 -0.27 13.89
N GLU A 182 10.10 0.11 14.42
CA GLU A 182 10.69 1.44 14.23
C GLU A 182 10.98 1.74 12.74
N ARG A 183 11.56 0.78 12.01
CA ARG A 183 11.80 0.90 10.56
C ARG A 183 10.51 1.00 9.76
N LYS A 184 9.48 0.20 10.11
CA LYS A 184 8.17 0.24 9.45
C LYS A 184 7.52 1.62 9.62
N LEU A 185 7.59 2.19 10.82
CA LEU A 185 7.14 3.55 11.09
C LEU A 185 7.90 4.58 10.24
N ALA A 186 9.24 4.51 10.22
CA ALA A 186 10.07 5.42 9.45
C ALA A 186 9.78 5.37 7.93
N THR A 187 9.63 4.16 7.37
CA THR A 187 9.31 3.97 5.95
C THR A 187 7.94 4.54 5.60
N VAL A 188 6.91 4.25 6.39
CA VAL A 188 5.56 4.79 6.13
C VAL A 188 5.54 6.31 6.26
N LYS A 189 6.25 6.86 7.26
CA LYS A 189 6.38 8.31 7.42
C LYS A 189 7.02 8.96 6.19
N ARG A 190 8.10 8.38 5.67
CA ARG A 190 8.78 8.86 4.45
C ARG A 190 7.85 8.82 3.25
N GLU A 191 7.25 7.66 2.97
CA GLU A 191 6.31 7.44 1.86
C GLU A 191 5.17 8.47 1.86
N VAL A 192 4.50 8.61 3.01
CA VAL A 192 3.36 9.52 3.15
C VAL A 192 3.80 10.98 3.02
N SER A 193 4.96 11.35 3.60
CA SER A 193 5.47 12.71 3.52
C SER A 193 5.81 13.11 2.08
N GLU A 194 6.48 12.23 1.33
CA GLU A 194 6.80 12.45 -0.08
C GLU A 194 5.52 12.59 -0.92
N LYS A 195 4.51 11.75 -0.69
CA LYS A 195 3.23 11.83 -1.40
C LYS A 195 2.45 13.11 -1.10
N VAL A 196 2.45 13.56 0.16
CA VAL A 196 1.82 14.84 0.53
C VAL A 196 2.54 16.01 -0.12
N VAL A 197 3.88 16.02 -0.17
CA VAL A 197 4.65 17.07 -0.87
C VAL A 197 4.37 17.06 -2.38
N GLN A 198 4.26 15.88 -3.01
CA GLN A 198 3.87 15.77 -4.43
C GLN A 198 2.47 16.35 -4.68
N VAL A 199 1.52 16.08 -3.78
CA VAL A 199 0.17 16.66 -3.84
C VAL A 199 0.19 18.18 -3.70
N GLU A 200 1.02 18.73 -2.80
CA GLU A 200 1.18 20.18 -2.65
C GLU A 200 1.71 20.84 -3.92
N GLN A 201 2.75 20.27 -4.53
CA GLN A 201 3.31 20.77 -5.79
C GLN A 201 2.28 20.77 -6.93
N GLN A 202 1.44 19.73 -7.00
CA GLN A 202 0.38 19.66 -8.02
C GLN A 202 -0.74 20.68 -7.78
N VAL A 203 -1.12 20.92 -6.52
CA VAL A 203 -2.10 21.97 -6.20
C VAL A 203 -1.52 23.37 -6.42
N GLU A 204 -0.23 23.57 -6.18
CA GLU A 204 0.47 24.82 -6.50
C GLU A 204 0.51 25.06 -8.01
N ALA A 205 0.84 24.05 -8.82
CA ALA A 205 0.76 24.13 -10.27
C ALA A 205 -0.66 24.43 -10.80
N ALA A 206 -1.68 23.83 -10.18
CA ALA A 206 -3.08 24.15 -10.47
C ALA A 206 -3.45 25.60 -10.07
N ALA A 207 -2.88 26.10 -8.96
CA ALA A 207 -3.03 27.47 -8.52
C ALA A 207 -2.44 28.45 -9.54
N GLU A 208 -1.22 28.18 -10.01
CA GLU A 208 -0.53 29.00 -11.00
C GLU A 208 -1.27 29.02 -12.34
N ALA A 209 -1.76 27.87 -12.82
CA ALA A 209 -2.55 27.78 -14.04
C ALA A 209 -3.87 28.58 -13.92
N THR A 210 -4.55 28.48 -12.77
CA THR A 210 -5.77 29.24 -12.49
C THR A 210 -5.48 30.75 -12.40
N LYS A 211 -4.36 31.13 -11.77
CA LYS A 211 -3.95 32.53 -11.63
C LYS A 211 -3.59 33.15 -12.98
N ALA A 212 -2.86 32.44 -13.83
CA ALA A 212 -2.52 32.92 -15.18
C ALA A 212 -3.78 33.23 -16.01
N LEU A 213 -4.86 32.45 -15.83
CA LEU A 213 -6.16 32.71 -16.45
C LEU A 213 -6.81 34.00 -15.91
N ILE A 214 -6.76 34.22 -14.58
CA ILE A 214 -7.32 35.40 -13.94
C ILE A 214 -6.57 36.68 -14.35
N ASP A 215 -5.24 36.61 -14.37
CA ASP A 215 -4.36 37.75 -14.65
C ASP A 215 -4.33 38.11 -16.14
N GLY A 216 -4.61 37.16 -17.04
CA GLY A 216 -4.69 37.39 -18.49
C GLY A 216 -5.77 38.41 -18.89
N GLY A 217 -6.75 38.65 -18.03
CA GLY A 217 -7.81 39.64 -18.29
C GLY A 217 -8.73 39.25 -19.44
N THR A 218 -9.39 40.24 -20.04
CA THR A 218 -10.47 40.04 -21.02
C THR A 218 -10.02 40.22 -22.46
N ASP A 219 -8.77 40.66 -22.65
CA ASP A 219 -8.19 40.98 -23.96
C ASP A 219 -7.49 39.80 -24.63
N VAL A 220 -7.47 38.63 -23.96
CA VAL A 220 -6.92 37.40 -24.51
C VAL A 220 -7.85 36.85 -25.60
N GLY A 221 -7.28 36.41 -26.72
CA GLY A 221 -8.07 35.84 -27.82
C GLY A 221 -8.88 34.61 -27.39
N PRO A 222 -10.05 34.31 -28.00
CA PRO A 222 -10.90 33.20 -27.57
C PRO A 222 -10.22 31.82 -27.55
N GLU A 223 -9.33 31.58 -28.50
CA GLU A 223 -8.56 30.33 -28.59
C GLU A 223 -7.49 30.21 -27.51
N GLU A 224 -6.84 31.32 -27.14
CA GLU A 224 -5.85 31.35 -26.07
C GLU A 224 -6.52 31.16 -24.71
N MET A 225 -7.67 31.80 -24.49
CA MET A 225 -8.46 31.61 -23.27
C MET A 225 -8.94 30.17 -23.13
N LYS A 226 -9.46 29.56 -24.21
CA LYS A 226 -9.89 28.17 -24.20
C LYS A 226 -8.74 27.24 -23.79
N LYS A 227 -7.54 27.42 -24.37
CA LYS A 227 -6.35 26.64 -24.00
C LYS A 227 -5.95 26.85 -22.54
N ALA A 228 -6.07 28.07 -22.02
CA ALA A 228 -5.77 28.37 -20.62
C ALA A 228 -6.78 27.70 -19.67
N CYS A 229 -8.08 27.73 -19.98
CA CYS A 229 -9.10 27.01 -19.21
C CYS A 229 -8.88 25.49 -19.24
N GLU A 230 -8.60 24.91 -20.42
CA GLU A 230 -8.32 23.48 -20.56
C GLU A 230 -7.09 23.06 -19.72
N LYS A 231 -6.02 23.86 -19.73
CA LYS A 231 -4.82 23.61 -18.91
C LYS A 231 -5.09 23.74 -17.41
N ALA A 232 -5.86 24.75 -16.98
CA ALA A 232 -6.24 24.91 -15.58
C ALA A 232 -7.14 23.74 -15.12
N GLY A 233 -8.11 23.34 -15.95
CA GLY A 233 -8.98 22.21 -15.68
C GLY A 233 -8.23 20.89 -15.56
N SER A 234 -7.29 20.60 -16.47
CA SER A 234 -6.50 19.36 -16.43
C SER A 234 -5.60 19.27 -15.20
N THR A 235 -4.89 20.37 -14.87
CA THR A 235 -4.02 20.42 -13.67
C THR A 235 -4.82 20.28 -12.37
N GLN A 236 -6.02 20.89 -12.28
CA GLN A 236 -6.92 20.70 -11.14
C GLN A 236 -7.43 19.26 -11.01
N GLN A 237 -7.71 18.58 -12.13
CA GLN A 237 -8.15 17.19 -12.14
C GLN A 237 -7.03 16.22 -11.71
N GLU A 238 -5.80 16.46 -12.15
CA GLU A 238 -4.62 15.70 -11.73
C GLU A 238 -4.38 15.85 -10.22
N ALA A 239 -4.40 17.09 -9.72
CA ALA A 239 -4.25 17.38 -8.30
C ALA A 239 -5.36 16.70 -7.47
N GLN A 240 -6.62 16.75 -7.91
CA GLN A 240 -7.74 16.06 -7.24
C GLN A 240 -7.52 14.55 -7.15
N SER A 241 -7.05 13.95 -8.25
CA SER A 241 -6.78 12.51 -8.32
C SER A 241 -5.67 12.12 -7.33
N ALA A 242 -4.60 12.91 -7.25
CA ALA A 242 -3.49 12.67 -6.34
C ALA A 242 -3.87 12.87 -4.85
N ILE A 243 -4.69 13.88 -4.54
CA ILE A 243 -5.25 14.07 -3.19
C ILE A 243 -6.04 12.83 -2.78
N THR A 244 -6.90 12.33 -3.67
CA THR A 244 -7.75 11.16 -3.39
C THR A 244 -6.92 9.90 -3.18
N ALA A 245 -5.93 9.66 -4.05
CA ALA A 245 -5.01 8.52 -3.91
C ALA A 245 -4.21 8.58 -2.60
N THR A 246 -3.67 9.75 -2.26
CA THR A 246 -2.89 9.94 -1.02
C THR A 246 -3.76 9.83 0.23
N ARG A 247 -5.00 10.31 0.20
CA ARG A 247 -5.98 10.12 1.28
C ARG A 247 -6.29 8.63 1.49
N ASN A 248 -6.52 7.88 0.41
CA ASN A 248 -6.79 6.45 0.50
C ASN A 248 -5.59 5.67 1.07
N LEU A 249 -4.37 6.02 0.65
CA LEU A 249 -3.14 5.49 1.23
C LEU A 249 -3.07 5.74 2.74
N LEU A 250 -3.23 7.00 3.17
CA LEU A 250 -3.23 7.39 4.58
C LEU A 250 -4.28 6.63 5.40
N LEU A 251 -5.51 6.50 4.89
CA LEU A 251 -6.58 5.76 5.57
C LEU A 251 -6.28 4.25 5.67
N SER A 252 -5.69 3.66 4.62
CA SER A 252 -5.22 2.27 4.67
C SER A 252 -4.16 2.09 5.75
N ARG A 253 -3.13 2.95 5.78
CA ARG A 253 -2.08 2.92 6.81
C ARG A 253 -2.65 3.15 8.21
N GLN A 254 -3.66 4.01 8.34
CA GLN A 254 -4.35 4.24 9.62
C GLN A 254 -5.06 2.98 10.11
N LYS A 255 -5.70 2.24 9.21
CA LYS A 255 -6.36 0.98 9.52
C LYS A 255 -5.35 -0.08 9.95
N ASP A 256 -4.24 -0.22 9.20
CA ASP A 256 -3.18 -1.16 9.52
C ASP A 256 -2.55 -0.90 10.90
N ALA A 257 -2.34 0.37 11.24
CA ALA A 257 -1.83 0.77 12.55
C ALA A 257 -2.82 0.48 13.71
N LYS A 258 -4.14 0.45 13.43
CA LYS A 258 -5.18 0.10 14.41
C LYS A 258 -5.35 -1.40 14.59
N THR A 259 -5.10 -2.19 13.54
CA THR A 259 -5.27 -3.66 13.57
C THR A 259 -4.00 -4.40 14.00
N ALA A 260 -2.86 -3.73 14.04
CA ALA A 260 -1.62 -4.29 14.56
C ALA A 260 -1.78 -4.76 16.03
N SER A 261 -1.06 -5.81 16.40
CA SER A 261 -1.11 -6.41 17.76
C SER A 261 -0.76 -5.44 18.88
N THR A 262 -0.02 -4.37 18.55
CA THR A 262 0.28 -3.23 19.41
C THR A 262 -0.08 -1.96 18.67
N VAL A 263 -1.04 -1.19 19.21
CA VAL A 263 -1.45 0.08 18.62
C VAL A 263 -0.30 1.08 18.72
N ASP A 264 0.20 1.54 17.58
CA ASP A 264 1.22 2.58 17.52
C ASP A 264 0.54 3.96 17.54
N HIS A 265 0.39 4.52 18.73
CA HIS A 265 -0.19 5.86 18.91
C HIS A 265 0.64 6.96 18.25
N SER A 266 1.96 6.78 18.10
CA SER A 266 2.84 7.75 17.45
C SER A 266 2.54 7.79 15.95
N MET A 267 2.48 6.62 15.31
CA MET A 267 2.13 6.48 13.89
C MET A 267 0.74 7.07 13.60
N LEU A 268 -0.25 6.75 14.43
CA LEU A 268 -1.61 7.28 14.28
C LEU A 268 -1.65 8.80 14.38
N GLY A 269 -0.88 9.39 15.30
CA GLY A 269 -0.77 10.84 15.45
C GLY A 269 -0.19 11.52 14.21
N GLU A 270 0.85 10.94 13.60
CA GLU A 270 1.44 11.46 12.36
C GLU A 270 0.49 11.34 11.16
N ILE A 271 -0.17 10.19 11.00
CA ILE A 271 -1.16 9.96 9.94
C ILE A 271 -2.31 10.96 10.03
N THR A 272 -2.82 11.23 11.24
CA THR A 272 -3.88 12.23 11.45
C THR A 272 -3.41 13.64 11.05
N LYS A 273 -2.20 14.05 11.45
CA LYS A 273 -1.64 15.36 11.03
C LYS A 273 -1.54 15.49 9.51
N MET A 274 -1.16 14.42 8.81
CA MET A 274 -1.09 14.39 7.35
C MET A 274 -2.47 14.44 6.69
N LEU A 275 -3.47 13.75 7.26
CA LEU A 275 -4.87 13.84 6.81
C LEU A 275 -5.43 15.27 6.99
N ASP A 276 -5.10 15.94 8.09
CA ASP A 276 -5.51 17.33 8.33
C ASP A 276 -4.86 18.27 7.30
N ARG A 277 -3.57 18.11 7.03
CA ARG A 277 -2.84 18.86 6.00
C ARG A 277 -3.46 18.66 4.62
N LEU A 278 -3.75 17.42 4.25
CA LEU A 278 -4.38 17.06 2.98
C LEU A 278 -5.81 17.60 2.85
N THR A 279 -6.52 17.75 3.97
CA THR A 279 -7.84 18.41 4.01
C THR A 279 -7.75 19.91 3.74
N LYS A 280 -6.72 20.59 4.25
CA LYS A 280 -6.46 22.00 3.93
C LYS A 280 -6.13 22.19 2.44
N ILE A 281 -5.24 21.35 1.90
CA ILE A 281 -4.87 21.36 0.48
C ILE A 281 -6.09 21.12 -0.43
N GLN A 282 -6.98 20.21 -0.05
CA GLN A 282 -8.25 19.99 -0.76
C GLN A 282 -9.13 21.25 -0.77
N ALA A 283 -9.26 21.95 0.36
CA ALA A 283 -10.04 23.18 0.44
C ALA A 283 -9.47 24.29 -0.47
N ASP A 284 -8.13 24.40 -0.56
CA ASP A 284 -7.47 25.34 -1.46
C ASP A 284 -7.75 25.00 -2.93
N LEU A 285 -7.69 23.72 -3.31
CA LEU A 285 -8.05 23.26 -4.66
C LEU A 285 -9.52 23.54 -4.99
N ASP A 286 -10.44 23.32 -4.05
CA ASP A 286 -11.87 23.59 -4.26
C ASP A 286 -12.15 25.09 -4.46
N LYS A 287 -11.39 25.96 -3.78
CA LYS A 287 -11.41 27.40 -4.04
C LYS A 287 -10.90 27.75 -5.44
N GLN A 288 -9.82 27.13 -5.91
CA GLN A 288 -9.29 27.31 -7.26
C GLN A 288 -10.30 26.87 -8.33
N LYS A 289 -11.00 25.74 -8.13
CA LYS A 289 -12.07 25.27 -9.02
C LYS A 289 -13.19 26.29 -9.15
N SER A 290 -13.65 26.83 -8.02
CA SER A 290 -14.68 27.88 -8.03
C SER A 290 -14.21 29.12 -8.80
N GLN A 291 -12.95 29.53 -8.64
CA GLN A 291 -12.38 30.64 -9.39
C GLN A 291 -12.32 30.35 -10.90
N LEU A 292 -11.89 29.15 -11.31
CA LEU A 292 -11.87 28.73 -12.70
C LEU A 292 -13.27 28.79 -13.33
N THR A 293 -14.26 28.18 -12.70
CA THR A 293 -15.65 28.20 -13.19
C THR A 293 -16.20 29.62 -13.32
N ASN A 294 -15.88 30.51 -12.37
CA ASN A 294 -16.28 31.91 -12.47
C ASN A 294 -15.62 32.63 -13.66
N GLN A 295 -14.35 32.35 -13.94
CA GLN A 295 -13.66 32.91 -15.11
C GLN A 295 -14.20 32.35 -16.42
N GLU A 296 -14.48 31.05 -16.49
CA GLU A 296 -15.13 30.43 -17.66
C GLU A 296 -16.48 31.08 -17.96
N HIS A 297 -17.33 31.27 -16.94
CA HIS A 297 -18.61 31.97 -17.10
C HIS A 297 -18.43 33.41 -17.57
N LYS A 298 -17.49 34.15 -16.99
CA LYS A 298 -17.19 35.53 -17.39
C LYS A 298 -16.74 35.58 -18.85
N PHE A 299 -15.86 34.69 -19.26
CA PHE A 299 -15.37 34.61 -20.63
C PHE A 299 -16.49 34.27 -21.62
N VAL A 300 -17.32 33.28 -21.31
CA VAL A 300 -18.46 32.92 -22.17
C VAL A 300 -19.42 34.10 -22.33
N ALA A 301 -19.74 34.79 -21.23
CA ALA A 301 -20.60 35.97 -21.27
C ALA A 301 -19.99 37.10 -22.13
N GLN A 302 -18.69 37.37 -21.99
CA GLN A 302 -17.99 38.38 -22.78
C GLN A 302 -17.93 38.05 -24.26
N ARG A 303 -17.68 36.78 -24.60
CA ARG A 303 -17.71 36.33 -25.99
C ARG A 303 -19.10 36.53 -26.60
N LEU A 304 -20.15 36.11 -25.89
CA LEU A 304 -21.53 36.30 -26.34
C LEU A 304 -21.89 37.78 -26.52
N LEU A 305 -21.44 38.65 -25.61
CA LEU A 305 -21.63 40.10 -25.74
C LEU A 305 -20.90 40.66 -26.97
N LYS A 306 -19.67 40.22 -27.23
CA LYS A 306 -18.90 40.63 -28.41
C LYS A 306 -19.54 40.16 -29.71
N ASP A 307 -19.98 38.90 -29.76
CA ASP A 307 -20.67 38.34 -30.91
C ASP A 307 -22.00 39.08 -31.18
N ALA A 308 -22.77 39.37 -30.13
CA ALA A 308 -24.00 40.15 -30.23
C ALA A 308 -23.74 41.60 -30.71
N ALA A 309 -22.71 42.27 -30.17
CA ALA A 309 -22.32 43.60 -30.62
C ALA A 309 -21.92 43.61 -32.11
N GLN A 310 -21.12 42.63 -32.54
CA GLN A 310 -20.75 42.48 -33.95
C GLN A 310 -21.98 42.25 -34.84
N MET A 311 -22.93 41.42 -34.39
CA MET A 311 -24.19 41.20 -35.13
C MET A 311 -25.02 42.48 -35.23
N VAL A 312 -25.09 43.28 -34.17
CA VAL A 312 -25.78 44.58 -34.18
C VAL A 312 -25.09 45.53 -35.15
N ASP A 313 -23.76 45.67 -35.08
CA ASP A 313 -22.99 46.51 -36.02
C ASP A 313 -23.20 46.08 -37.48
N ASP A 314 -23.22 44.77 -37.75
CA ASP A 314 -23.45 44.24 -39.09
C ASP A 314 -24.90 44.49 -39.56
N LEU A 315 -25.88 44.42 -38.65
CA LEU A 315 -27.28 44.75 -38.91
C LEU A 315 -27.45 46.26 -39.16
N GLU A 316 -26.79 47.11 -38.39
CA GLU A 316 -26.80 48.57 -38.57
C GLU A 316 -26.22 48.96 -39.94
N LYS A 317 -25.08 48.38 -40.33
CA LYS A 317 -24.50 48.58 -41.67
C LYS A 317 -25.44 48.12 -42.78
N LYS A 318 -26.09 46.96 -42.61
CA LYS A 318 -27.08 46.45 -43.57
C LYS A 318 -28.31 47.35 -43.64
N LEU A 319 -28.78 47.87 -42.50
CA LEU A 319 -29.89 48.81 -42.42
C LEU A 319 -29.52 50.12 -43.13
N GLU A 320 -28.36 50.70 -42.84
CA GLU A 320 -27.86 51.92 -43.50
C GLU A 320 -27.74 51.74 -45.02
N ALA A 321 -27.17 50.61 -45.47
CA ALA A 321 -27.11 50.26 -46.89
C ALA A 321 -28.51 50.13 -47.51
N THR A 322 -29.45 49.51 -46.81
CA THR A 322 -30.84 49.35 -47.26
C THR A 322 -31.57 50.70 -47.31
N THR A 323 -31.42 51.54 -46.29
CA THR A 323 -31.98 52.90 -46.24
C THR A 323 -31.43 53.77 -47.36
N THR A 324 -30.13 53.70 -47.61
CA THR A 324 -29.48 54.42 -48.72
C THR A 324 -30.02 53.95 -50.08
N ALA A 325 -30.14 52.63 -50.28
CA ALA A 325 -30.69 52.06 -51.51
C ALA A 325 -32.18 52.39 -51.70
N ALA A 326 -32.96 52.46 -50.62
CA ALA A 326 -34.38 52.77 -50.65
C ALA A 326 -34.68 54.29 -50.68
N ALA A 327 -33.70 55.15 -50.41
CA ALA A 327 -33.89 56.60 -50.34
C ALA A 327 -34.60 57.21 -51.58
N PRO A 328 -34.32 56.79 -52.84
CA PRO A 328 -35.04 57.29 -54.01
C PRO A 328 -36.53 56.91 -54.02
N LEU A 329 -36.89 55.75 -53.45
CA LEU A 329 -38.27 55.26 -53.39
C LEU A 329 -39.14 56.03 -52.40
N ALA A 330 -38.50 56.55 -51.34
CA ALA A 330 -39.18 57.24 -50.24
C ALA A 330 -39.24 58.76 -50.42
N SER A 331 -38.57 59.32 -51.45
CA SER A 331 -38.57 60.77 -51.68
C SER A 331 -39.84 61.19 -52.43
N GLU A 332 -40.69 62.03 -51.82
CA GLU A 332 -41.92 62.55 -52.43
C GLU A 332 -41.70 63.52 -53.61
N LYS A 333 -40.43 63.79 -53.98
CA LYS A 333 -40.08 64.81 -54.99
C LYS A 333 -39.99 64.28 -56.41
N GLU A 334 -39.88 62.97 -56.59
CA GLU A 334 -39.89 62.33 -57.90
C GLU A 334 -40.98 61.27 -57.89
N ASP A 335 -41.87 61.32 -58.88
CA ASP A 335 -42.99 60.38 -59.00
C ASP A 335 -42.43 59.00 -59.35
N PHE A 336 -41.96 58.27 -58.35
CA PHE A 336 -41.27 56.98 -58.49
C PHE A 336 -42.14 56.01 -59.31
N THR A 337 -43.46 56.10 -59.13
CA THR A 337 -44.44 55.40 -59.93
C THR A 337 -44.30 55.73 -61.42
N ALA A 338 -44.19 57.02 -61.78
CA ALA A 338 -43.91 57.43 -63.15
C ALA A 338 -42.55 56.92 -63.64
N GLY A 339 -41.50 56.93 -62.81
CA GLY A 339 -40.17 56.39 -63.14
C GLY A 339 -40.19 54.88 -63.44
N VAL A 340 -40.89 54.09 -62.62
CA VAL A 340 -41.07 52.64 -62.83
C VAL A 340 -41.88 52.37 -64.10
N PHE A 341 -42.98 53.10 -64.31
CA PHE A 341 -43.79 52.95 -65.53
C PHE A 341 -42.99 53.35 -66.78
N LEU A 342 -42.19 54.41 -66.73
CA LEU A 342 -41.29 54.79 -67.83
C LEU A 342 -40.23 53.72 -68.10
N SER A 343 -39.63 53.13 -67.06
CA SER A 343 -38.63 52.06 -67.22
C SER A 343 -39.25 50.81 -67.84
N GLN A 344 -40.42 50.36 -67.35
CA GLN A 344 -41.14 49.23 -67.94
C GLN A 344 -41.58 49.50 -69.38
N ALA A 345 -42.09 50.70 -69.67
CA ALA A 345 -42.43 51.10 -71.03
C ALA A 345 -41.20 51.08 -71.95
N THR A 346 -40.05 51.53 -71.45
CA THR A 346 -38.77 51.52 -72.19
C THR A 346 -38.25 50.11 -72.42
N GLU A 347 -38.34 49.21 -71.44
CA GLU A 347 -37.97 47.80 -71.58
C GLU A 347 -38.91 47.06 -72.54
N ALA A 348 -40.22 47.26 -72.44
CA ALA A 348 -41.18 46.72 -73.38
C ALA A 348 -40.90 47.20 -74.81
N LEU A 349 -40.54 48.48 -74.97
CA LEU A 349 -40.11 49.03 -76.25
C LEU A 349 -38.84 48.35 -76.78
N LYS A 350 -37.82 48.17 -75.92
CA LYS A 350 -36.57 47.48 -76.29
C LYS A 350 -36.81 46.01 -76.66
N ALA A 351 -37.64 45.30 -75.90
CA ALA A 351 -38.01 43.92 -76.18
C ALA A 351 -38.77 43.82 -77.52
N HIS A 352 -39.68 44.76 -77.79
CA HIS A 352 -40.38 44.86 -79.07
C HIS A 352 -39.42 45.17 -80.23
N MET A 353 -38.49 46.12 -80.05
CA MET A 353 -37.44 46.43 -81.02
C MET A 353 -36.57 45.21 -81.35
N GLN A 354 -36.18 44.44 -80.33
CA GLN A 354 -35.43 43.21 -80.53
C GLN A 354 -36.25 42.15 -81.26
N LYS A 355 -37.50 41.92 -80.85
CA LYS A 355 -38.41 40.94 -81.47
C LYS A 355 -38.68 41.25 -82.94
N GLU A 356 -38.85 42.53 -83.27
CA GLU A 356 -39.11 43.01 -84.62
C GLU A 356 -37.83 43.31 -85.42
N SER A 357 -36.65 43.17 -84.80
CA SER A 357 -35.34 43.53 -85.39
C SER A 357 -35.28 44.95 -85.98
N LYS A 358 -35.96 45.91 -85.34
CA LYS A 358 -36.05 47.31 -85.78
C LYS A 358 -35.06 48.17 -85.01
N ALA A 359 -34.40 49.11 -85.70
CA ALA A 359 -33.54 50.08 -85.03
C ALA A 359 -34.40 51.09 -84.25
N GLY A 360 -33.84 51.74 -83.23
CA GLY A 360 -34.61 52.64 -82.36
C GLY A 360 -35.29 53.80 -83.10
N LYS A 361 -34.65 54.28 -84.18
CA LYS A 361 -35.25 55.28 -85.07
C LYS A 361 -36.51 54.78 -85.78
N ASP A 362 -36.59 53.50 -86.12
CA ASP A 362 -37.69 52.93 -86.89
C ASP A 362 -38.94 52.77 -86.02
N VAL A 363 -38.77 52.37 -84.75
CA VAL A 363 -39.87 52.25 -83.80
C VAL A 363 -40.42 53.62 -83.41
N VAL A 364 -39.55 54.60 -83.14
CA VAL A 364 -40.01 55.98 -82.86
C VAL A 364 -40.66 56.60 -84.11
N GLY A 365 -40.11 56.34 -85.29
CA GLY A 365 -40.66 56.80 -86.57
C GLY A 365 -42.07 56.29 -86.87
N ALA A 366 -42.42 55.09 -86.39
CA ALA A 366 -43.77 54.54 -86.56
C ALA A 366 -44.83 55.27 -85.71
N VAL A 367 -44.43 55.85 -84.57
CA VAL A 367 -45.33 56.56 -83.64
C VAL A 367 -45.26 58.08 -83.79
N SER A 368 -44.22 58.62 -84.43
CA SER A 368 -44.08 60.06 -84.73
C SER A 368 -44.52 60.37 -86.16
N GLU A 369 -45.39 61.36 -86.35
CA GLU A 369 -45.85 61.79 -87.67
C GLU A 369 -45.34 63.23 -87.91
N GLY A 370 -44.40 63.40 -88.84
CA GLY A 370 -43.76 64.70 -89.08
C GLY A 370 -42.77 65.14 -87.99
N GLY A 371 -42.24 64.19 -87.21
CA GLY A 371 -41.30 64.47 -86.12
C GLY A 371 -41.94 64.88 -84.79
N ALA A 372 -43.28 64.98 -84.74
CA ALA A 372 -44.05 65.22 -83.52
C ALA A 372 -44.80 63.94 -83.09
N VAL A 373 -44.72 63.62 -81.80
CA VAL A 373 -45.40 62.47 -81.19
C VAL A 373 -46.82 62.88 -80.79
N LYS A 374 -47.86 62.19 -81.25
CA LYS A 374 -49.28 62.47 -80.94
C LYS A 374 -49.80 61.51 -79.87
N GLN A 375 -50.51 62.05 -78.86
CA GLN A 375 -50.96 61.30 -77.69
C GLN A 375 -51.95 60.16 -78.04
N ASP A 376 -52.74 60.36 -79.08
CA ASP A 376 -53.78 59.45 -79.58
C ASP A 376 -53.22 58.12 -80.15
N LYS A 377 -51.90 58.01 -80.36
CA LYS A 377 -51.25 56.76 -80.78
C LYS A 377 -50.72 55.91 -79.63
N PHE A 378 -50.84 56.37 -78.38
CA PHE A 378 -50.30 55.70 -77.19
C PHE A 378 -51.37 55.22 -76.17
N VAL A 379 -52.65 55.60 -76.34
CA VAL A 379 -53.77 55.16 -75.47
C VAL A 379 -54.37 53.85 -75.96
#